data_AF-A0A067QUN2-F1
#
_entry.id   AF-A0A067QUN2-F1
#
_cell.length_a   1.000
_cell.length_b   1.000
_cell.length_c   1.000
_cell.angle_alpha   90.00
_cell.angle_beta   90.00
_cell.angle_gamma   90.00
#
_symmetry.space_group_name_H-M   'P 1'
#
loop_
_entity.id
_entity.type
_entity.pdbx_description
1 polymer ?
#
loop_
_entity_poly.entity_id
_entity_poly.type
_entity_poly.pdbx_seq_one_letter_code
_entity_poly.pdbx_strand_id
1 'polypeptide(L)'
;MPELLIGDVCVYEFMWRTQAACPVNATTEQPHEDDSCTVVVPGTDNRINLRPLRNKVRMVADLAGYNYSFVVCGNLSGSPCGNNGVGVCKFKAQDQSQFWNAGVGNSHLHNSQGAISLKYTDGAPCNDKLKRSTQIVFVCEPSGSERIVFIDKVESCTYIINWYTDLTCNGLQVECSTPAWSDPEPVNLTPLIRLDHNYKVQAQNDTVFYINVCHPLLPVQGLNCPGGSSACVARLHNGNLIEEKVQCIQRMEIS
;
A
#
# COMPACT_ATOMS: atom_id res chain seq x y z
N MET A 1 -10.73 24.66 6.27
CA MET A 1 -11.01 24.14 7.62
C MET A 1 -12.49 23.81 7.72
N PRO A 2 -12.93 22.83 8.52
CA PRO A 2 -14.35 22.62 8.79
C PRO A 2 -14.96 23.85 9.45
N GLU A 3 -16.11 24.29 8.97
CA GLU A 3 -16.89 25.39 9.52
C GLU A 3 -18.11 24.80 10.23
N LEU A 4 -18.34 25.17 11.49
CA LEU A 4 -19.51 24.75 12.26
C LEU A 4 -20.72 25.55 11.73
N LEU A 5 -21.71 24.86 11.18
CA LEU A 5 -22.86 25.54 10.60
C LEU A 5 -23.97 25.80 11.62
N ILE A 6 -24.31 24.80 12.43
CA ILE A 6 -25.34 24.86 13.49
C ILE A 6 -24.95 23.89 14.61
N GLY A 7 -25.22 24.29 15.86
CA GLY A 7 -25.22 23.41 17.02
C GLY A 7 -26.56 23.51 17.74
N ASP A 8 -27.37 22.47 17.65
CA ASP A 8 -28.53 22.26 18.53
C ASP A 8 -28.18 21.20 19.59
N VAL A 9 -29.01 21.10 20.64
CA VAL A 9 -28.81 20.17 21.75
C VAL A 9 -28.75 18.73 21.19
N CYS A 10 -27.53 18.17 21.17
CA CYS A 10 -27.15 16.82 20.75
C CYS A 10 -26.81 16.59 19.26
N VAL A 11 -26.81 17.61 18.39
CA VAL A 11 -26.36 17.43 17.00
C VAL A 11 -25.46 18.59 16.57
N TYR A 12 -24.24 18.25 16.16
CA TYR A 12 -23.27 19.20 15.62
C TYR A 12 -23.04 18.89 14.15
N GLU A 13 -23.27 19.88 13.29
CA GLU A 13 -23.09 19.76 11.85
C GLU A 13 -21.88 20.58 11.38
N PHE A 14 -20.94 19.88 10.74
CA PHE A 14 -19.70 20.46 10.24
C PHE A 14 -19.68 20.43 8.72
N MET A 15 -19.36 21.57 8.10
CA MET A 15 -19.09 21.66 6.67
C MET A 15 -17.59 21.78 6.44
N TRP A 16 -16.97 20.72 5.93
CA TRP A 16 -15.55 20.74 5.58
C TRP A 16 -15.33 20.93 4.08
N ARG A 17 -15.01 22.17 3.69
CA ARG A 17 -14.51 22.47 2.35
C ARG A 17 -13.03 22.10 2.29
N THR A 18 -12.73 20.99 1.62
CA THR A 18 -11.37 20.50 1.35
C THR A 18 -11.28 19.96 -0.07
N GLN A 19 -10.11 20.12 -0.69
CA GLN A 19 -9.84 19.57 -2.02
C GLN A 19 -9.93 18.03 -2.05
N ALA A 20 -9.76 17.38 -0.89
CA ALA A 20 -9.96 15.94 -0.72
C ALA A 20 -11.43 15.48 -0.85
N ALA A 21 -12.40 16.39 -0.73
CA ALA A 21 -13.83 16.09 -0.87
C ALA A 21 -14.32 16.25 -2.32
N CYS A 22 -13.47 16.75 -3.23
CA CYS A 22 -13.79 16.80 -4.64
C CYS A 22 -13.93 15.37 -5.21
N PRO A 23 -14.86 15.13 -6.16
CA PRO A 23 -14.95 13.86 -6.85
C PRO A 23 -13.59 13.51 -7.45
N VAL A 24 -13.10 12.30 -7.17
CA VAL A 24 -11.92 11.79 -7.88
C VAL A 24 -12.35 11.59 -9.32
N ASN A 25 -12.07 12.58 -10.16
CA ASN A 25 -12.12 12.38 -11.59
C ASN A 25 -11.09 11.29 -11.85
N ALA A 26 -11.56 10.09 -12.17
CA ALA A 26 -10.73 9.07 -12.77
C ALA A 26 -10.34 9.61 -14.14
N THR A 27 -9.37 10.52 -14.17
CA THR A 27 -8.74 10.92 -15.41
C THR A 27 -8.07 9.66 -15.92
N THR A 28 -8.69 9.09 -16.96
CA THR A 28 -8.02 8.30 -17.97
C THR A 28 -6.96 9.19 -18.60
N GLU A 29 -5.87 9.45 -17.87
CA GLU A 29 -4.67 10.05 -18.43
C GLU A 29 -4.06 8.99 -19.32
N GLN A 30 -4.20 9.21 -20.63
CA GLN A 30 -3.44 8.46 -21.61
C GLN A 30 -1.95 8.61 -21.25
N PRO A 31 -1.21 7.50 -21.18
CA PRO A 31 0.18 7.55 -20.78
C PRO A 31 0.99 8.32 -21.83
N HIS A 32 1.55 9.46 -21.43
CA HIS A 32 2.55 10.16 -22.23
C HIS A 32 3.85 9.35 -22.25
N GLU A 33 4.13 8.84 -23.43
CA GLU A 33 5.24 7.98 -23.83
C GLU A 33 6.57 8.77 -23.88
N ASP A 34 7.07 9.25 -22.73
CA ASP A 34 8.52 9.47 -22.47
C ASP A 34 8.89 10.03 -21.07
N ASP A 35 7.94 10.40 -20.20
CA ASP A 35 8.21 11.01 -18.86
C ASP A 35 7.90 10.05 -17.67
N SER A 36 7.98 8.75 -17.94
CA SER A 36 7.16 7.70 -17.33
C SER A 36 7.69 7.07 -16.03
N CYS A 37 7.66 7.70 -14.86
CA CYS A 37 7.69 6.98 -13.55
C CYS A 37 7.38 7.94 -12.41
N THR A 38 6.50 8.88 -12.72
CA THR A 38 6.10 9.94 -11.82
C THR A 38 4.59 9.96 -11.77
N VAL A 39 4.03 10.17 -10.59
CA VAL A 39 2.58 10.27 -10.41
C VAL A 39 2.26 11.56 -9.70
N VAL A 40 1.25 12.28 -10.19
CA VAL A 40 0.71 13.46 -9.50
C VAL A 40 -0.15 12.97 -8.35
N VAL A 41 -0.04 13.61 -7.18
CA VAL A 41 -0.93 13.30 -6.07
C VAL A 41 -2.22 14.11 -6.21
N PRO A 42 -3.39 13.46 -6.37
CA PRO A 42 -4.65 14.16 -6.56
C PRO A 42 -4.89 15.18 -5.45
N GLY A 43 -5.22 16.41 -5.83
CA GLY A 43 -5.46 17.49 -4.88
C GLY A 43 -4.20 18.26 -4.45
N THR A 44 -3.04 17.99 -5.05
CA THR A 44 -1.80 18.77 -4.83
C THR A 44 -1.05 18.95 -6.15
N ASP A 45 -0.19 19.97 -6.25
CA ASP A 45 0.78 20.09 -7.35
C ASP A 45 2.03 19.20 -7.17
N ASN A 46 2.05 18.37 -6.10
CA ASN A 46 3.17 17.51 -5.79
C ASN A 46 3.21 16.27 -6.69
N ARG A 47 4.42 15.97 -7.20
CA ARG A 47 4.70 14.79 -8.01
C ARG A 47 5.63 13.85 -7.26
N ILE A 48 5.22 12.60 -7.16
CA ILE A 48 6.05 11.55 -6.59
C ILE A 48 6.89 10.92 -7.69
N ASN A 49 8.19 10.84 -7.47
CA ASN A 49 9.16 10.35 -8.44
C ASN A 49 9.76 9.02 -7.99
N LEU A 50 9.37 7.92 -8.64
CA LEU A 50 9.88 6.58 -8.36
C LEU A 50 11.02 6.16 -9.29
N ARG A 51 11.55 7.08 -10.11
CA ARG A 51 12.75 6.83 -10.93
C ARG A 51 13.96 6.31 -10.14
N PRO A 52 14.22 6.72 -8.88
CA PRO A 52 15.34 6.16 -8.10
C PRO A 52 15.27 4.63 -7.90
N LEU A 53 14.07 4.04 -8.05
CA LEU A 53 13.84 2.59 -7.96
C LEU A 53 14.00 1.88 -9.31
N ARG A 54 14.12 2.60 -10.43
CA ARG A 54 14.33 2.01 -11.76
C ARG A 54 15.65 1.24 -11.81
N ASN A 55 15.71 0.27 -12.72
CA ASN A 55 16.91 -0.50 -13.09
C ASN A 55 17.56 -1.30 -11.95
N LYS A 56 16.92 -1.39 -10.77
CA LYS A 56 17.36 -2.25 -9.69
C LYS A 56 16.41 -3.42 -9.55
N VAL A 57 16.92 -4.63 -9.80
CA VAL A 57 16.15 -5.85 -9.56
C VAL A 57 15.94 -5.99 -8.05
N ARG A 58 14.69 -6.20 -7.66
CA ARG A 58 14.29 -6.56 -6.30
C ARG A 58 13.77 -7.97 -6.26
N MET A 59 13.80 -8.56 -5.08
CA MET A 59 13.27 -9.90 -4.83
C MET A 59 12.43 -9.90 -3.57
N VAL A 60 11.33 -10.64 -3.60
CA VAL A 60 10.49 -10.93 -2.43
C VAL A 60 10.05 -12.39 -2.50
N ALA A 61 9.90 -13.03 -1.34
CA ALA A 61 9.40 -14.39 -1.22
C ALA A 61 7.98 -14.41 -0.65
N ASP A 62 7.16 -15.35 -1.10
CA ASP A 62 5.90 -15.69 -0.45
C ASP A 62 6.07 -16.79 0.61
N LEU A 63 5.05 -16.98 1.45
CA LEU A 63 5.04 -18.02 2.48
C LEU A 63 4.99 -19.44 1.91
N ALA A 64 4.63 -19.59 0.65
CA ALA A 64 4.57 -20.87 -0.06
C ALA A 64 5.92 -21.28 -0.70
N GLY A 65 6.97 -20.46 -0.53
CA GLY A 65 8.32 -20.76 -1.00
C GLY A 65 8.60 -20.38 -2.46
N TYR A 66 7.79 -19.50 -3.05
CA TYR A 66 8.08 -18.88 -4.34
C TYR A 66 8.78 -17.55 -4.16
N ASN A 67 9.74 -17.29 -5.04
CA ASN A 67 10.42 -16.01 -5.17
C ASN A 67 9.86 -15.24 -6.36
N TYR A 68 9.82 -13.93 -6.20
CA TYR A 68 9.36 -12.96 -7.19
C TYR A 68 10.48 -11.96 -7.39
N SER A 69 11.10 -11.97 -8.57
CA SER A 69 12.05 -10.94 -8.98
C SER A 69 11.32 -9.90 -9.82
N PHE A 70 11.61 -8.61 -9.63
CA PHE A 70 10.91 -7.54 -10.32
C PHE A 70 11.71 -6.24 -10.38
N VAL A 71 11.27 -5.32 -11.25
CA VAL A 71 11.80 -3.96 -11.37
C VAL A 71 10.65 -2.95 -11.42
N VAL A 72 10.91 -1.73 -10.95
CA VAL A 72 9.93 -0.62 -10.98
C VAL A 72 10.08 0.17 -12.28
N CYS A 73 8.95 0.51 -12.90
CA CYS A 73 8.85 1.32 -14.10
C CYS A 73 9.76 0.84 -15.24
N GLY A 74 9.74 -0.47 -15.51
CA GLY A 74 10.60 -1.06 -16.52
C GLY A 74 10.52 -2.58 -16.56
N ASN A 75 11.47 -3.17 -17.28
CA ASN A 75 11.46 -4.59 -17.62
C ASN A 75 12.77 -5.25 -17.14
N LEU A 76 12.69 -6.50 -16.70
CA LEU A 76 13.84 -7.32 -16.32
C LEU A 76 14.68 -7.65 -17.54
N SER A 77 15.96 -7.29 -17.50
CA SER A 77 16.95 -7.68 -18.50
C SER A 77 17.48 -9.07 -18.17
N GLY A 78 17.44 -10.00 -19.13
CA GLY A 78 17.95 -11.37 -18.94
C GLY A 78 17.12 -12.25 -18.00
N SER A 79 15.81 -12.01 -17.91
CA SER A 79 14.93 -12.80 -17.04
C SER A 79 14.79 -14.25 -17.52
N PRO A 80 14.83 -15.26 -16.62
CA PRO A 80 14.51 -16.65 -16.98
C PRO A 80 13.03 -16.86 -17.31
N CYS A 81 12.17 -15.87 -17.03
CA CYS A 81 10.76 -15.87 -17.41
C CYS A 81 10.50 -15.45 -18.87
N GLY A 82 11.55 -15.28 -19.68
CA GLY A 82 11.49 -14.96 -21.11
C GLY A 82 11.77 -13.50 -21.44
N ASN A 83 11.78 -13.18 -22.74
CA ASN A 83 12.23 -11.88 -23.27
C ASN A 83 11.10 -10.88 -23.60
N ASN A 84 9.84 -11.22 -23.29
CA ASN A 84 8.67 -10.43 -23.68
C ASN A 84 8.40 -9.24 -22.74
N GLY A 85 9.44 -8.48 -22.40
CA GLY A 85 9.30 -7.32 -21.52
C GLY A 85 8.81 -7.65 -20.11
N VAL A 86 9.27 -8.76 -19.55
CA VAL A 86 8.86 -9.24 -18.22
C VAL A 86 9.17 -8.20 -17.16
N GLY A 87 8.17 -7.72 -16.43
CA GLY A 87 8.34 -6.80 -15.30
C GLY A 87 8.50 -7.53 -13.97
N VAL A 88 7.80 -8.66 -13.79
CA VAL A 88 7.89 -9.53 -12.61
C VAL A 88 8.02 -10.99 -13.05
N CYS A 89 8.98 -11.70 -12.48
CA CYS A 89 9.25 -13.10 -12.73
C CYS A 89 9.10 -13.92 -11.45
N LYS A 90 8.17 -14.88 -11.45
CA LYS A 90 7.91 -15.82 -10.36
C LYS A 90 8.62 -17.14 -10.60
N PHE A 91 9.28 -17.69 -9.58
CA PHE A 91 9.95 -18.99 -9.64
C PHE A 91 10.03 -19.66 -8.26
N LYS A 92 10.29 -20.97 -8.22
CA LYS A 92 10.41 -21.70 -6.95
C LYS A 92 11.86 -21.67 -6.48
N ALA A 93 12.10 -21.34 -5.20
CA ALA A 93 13.46 -21.15 -4.67
C ALA A 93 14.33 -22.43 -4.78
N GLN A 94 13.71 -23.60 -4.59
CA GLN A 94 14.39 -24.91 -4.57
C GLN A 94 14.45 -25.57 -5.95
N ASP A 95 13.64 -25.11 -6.91
CA ASP A 95 13.51 -25.73 -8.23
C ASP A 95 13.48 -24.63 -9.30
N GLN A 96 14.68 -24.27 -9.77
CA GLN A 96 14.91 -23.30 -10.84
C GLN A 96 14.52 -23.84 -12.23
N SER A 97 13.61 -24.82 -12.32
CA SER A 97 13.08 -25.31 -13.59
C SER A 97 11.77 -24.62 -14.00
N GLN A 98 11.02 -24.07 -13.03
CA GLN A 98 9.70 -23.48 -13.28
C GLN A 98 9.72 -21.97 -13.09
N PHE A 99 9.54 -21.26 -14.21
CA PHE A 99 9.49 -19.81 -14.28
C PHE A 99 8.15 -19.38 -14.88
N TRP A 100 7.51 -18.41 -14.25
CA TRP A 100 6.28 -17.81 -14.77
C TRP A 100 6.42 -16.29 -14.84
N ASN A 101 6.19 -15.74 -16.02
CA ASN A 101 5.94 -14.31 -16.16
C ASN A 101 4.73 -13.95 -15.29
N ALA A 102 4.92 -13.09 -14.30
CA ALA A 102 3.87 -12.63 -13.39
C ALA A 102 3.34 -11.24 -13.75
N GLY A 103 3.86 -10.62 -14.81
CA GLY A 103 3.36 -9.38 -15.37
C GLY A 103 4.40 -8.73 -16.30
N VAL A 104 3.91 -8.11 -17.38
CA VAL A 104 4.69 -7.32 -18.33
C VAL A 104 4.97 -5.94 -17.73
N GLY A 105 6.24 -5.55 -17.78
CA GLY A 105 6.71 -4.28 -17.25
C GLY A 105 6.14 -3.11 -18.04
N ASN A 106 5.74 -2.09 -17.30
CA ASN A 106 5.35 -0.80 -17.82
C ASN A 106 5.79 0.27 -16.82
N SER A 107 5.35 1.49 -17.03
CA SER A 107 5.74 2.62 -16.20
C SER A 107 4.56 3.51 -15.79
N HIS A 108 3.36 2.93 -15.81
CA HIS A 108 2.11 3.60 -15.47
C HIS A 108 1.83 3.45 -13.98
N LEU A 109 2.18 4.50 -13.23
CA LEU A 109 1.82 4.61 -11.83
C LEU A 109 0.38 5.07 -11.70
N HIS A 110 -0.35 4.44 -10.79
CA HIS A 110 -1.71 4.81 -10.42
C HIS A 110 -1.69 5.39 -9.02
N ASN A 111 -2.46 6.45 -8.81
CA ASN A 111 -2.75 6.98 -7.47
C ASN A 111 -4.24 6.85 -7.20
N SER A 112 -4.59 6.10 -6.16
CA SER A 112 -5.97 5.96 -5.70
C SER A 112 -6.02 6.23 -4.21
N GLN A 113 -6.72 7.30 -3.81
CA GLN A 113 -6.94 7.65 -2.40
C GLN A 113 -5.65 7.77 -1.56
N GLY A 114 -4.56 8.27 -2.17
CA GLY A 114 -3.27 8.43 -1.50
C GLY A 114 -2.37 7.18 -1.52
N ALA A 115 -2.86 6.05 -2.01
CA ALA A 115 -2.05 4.86 -2.25
C ALA A 115 -1.53 4.85 -3.69
N ILE A 116 -0.20 4.84 -3.82
CA ILE A 116 0.46 4.77 -5.13
C ILE A 116 0.71 3.31 -5.47
N SER A 117 0.38 2.91 -6.69
CA SER A 117 0.61 1.55 -7.12
C SER A 117 1.07 1.45 -8.57
N LEU A 118 1.82 0.41 -8.87
CA LEU A 118 2.23 0.02 -10.22
C LEU A 118 1.64 -1.35 -10.52
N LYS A 119 0.89 -1.46 -11.61
CA LYS A 119 0.23 -2.71 -12.01
C LYS A 119 0.84 -3.25 -13.29
N TYR A 120 1.37 -4.46 -13.21
CA TYR A 120 1.85 -5.23 -14.35
C TYR A 120 0.85 -6.34 -14.69
N THR A 121 0.36 -6.34 -15.92
CA THR A 121 -0.65 -7.30 -16.42
C THR A 121 -0.05 -8.21 -17.48
N ASP A 122 -0.86 -9.07 -18.09
CA ASP A 122 -0.47 -9.87 -19.25
C ASP A 122 0.69 -10.85 -19.02
N GLY A 123 0.82 -11.36 -17.81
CA GLY A 123 1.73 -12.46 -17.50
C GLY A 123 1.29 -13.81 -18.09
N ALA A 124 1.94 -14.88 -17.64
CA ALA A 124 1.67 -16.25 -18.03
C ALA A 124 0.25 -16.69 -17.58
N PRO A 125 -0.43 -17.56 -18.35
CA PRO A 125 -1.76 -18.08 -18.00
C PRO A 125 -1.79 -18.74 -16.63
N CYS A 126 -2.66 -18.26 -15.74
CA CYS A 126 -2.87 -18.84 -14.41
C CYS A 126 -3.93 -19.96 -14.44
N ASN A 127 -4.94 -19.79 -15.28
CA ASN A 127 -5.96 -20.76 -15.66
C ASN A 127 -6.45 -20.42 -17.08
N ASP A 128 -7.49 -21.11 -17.58
CA ASP A 128 -7.95 -20.96 -18.98
C ASP A 128 -8.48 -19.56 -19.34
N LYS A 129 -8.80 -18.71 -18.34
CA LYS A 129 -9.42 -17.40 -18.55
C LYS A 129 -8.60 -16.22 -18.03
N LEU A 130 -7.67 -16.46 -17.10
CA LEU A 130 -6.94 -15.42 -16.38
C LEU A 130 -5.44 -15.53 -16.62
N LYS A 131 -4.82 -14.38 -16.82
CA LYS A 131 -3.36 -14.22 -16.83
C LYS A 131 -2.88 -13.75 -15.47
N ARG A 132 -1.67 -14.14 -15.10
CA ARG A 132 -1.01 -13.62 -13.90
C ARG A 132 -0.79 -12.11 -14.03
N SER A 133 -0.97 -11.41 -12.93
CA SER A 133 -0.65 -10.00 -12.81
C SER A 133 -0.03 -9.70 -11.45
N THR A 134 0.69 -8.59 -11.34
CA THR A 134 1.29 -8.13 -10.09
C THR A 134 0.94 -6.68 -9.86
N GLN A 135 0.54 -6.35 -8.65
CA GLN A 135 0.34 -4.99 -8.18
C GLN A 135 1.36 -4.70 -7.08
N ILE A 136 2.22 -3.73 -7.33
CA ILE A 136 3.18 -3.20 -6.36
C ILE A 136 2.54 -1.96 -5.75
N VAL A 137 2.28 -1.97 -4.44
CA VAL A 137 1.73 -0.85 -3.69
C VAL A 137 2.86 -0.19 -2.92
N PHE A 138 3.11 1.08 -3.19
CA PHE A 138 4.14 1.85 -2.50
C PHE A 138 3.55 2.53 -1.28
N VAL A 139 4.18 2.28 -0.12
CA VAL A 139 3.73 2.74 1.19
C VAL A 139 4.79 3.70 1.74
N CYS A 140 4.36 4.84 2.27
CA CYS A 140 5.28 5.78 2.90
C CYS A 140 5.93 5.15 4.15
N GLU A 141 7.25 5.20 4.20
CA GLU A 141 8.08 4.80 5.34
C GLU A 141 9.00 5.96 5.73
N PRO A 142 8.56 6.83 6.66
CA PRO A 142 9.28 8.06 7.01
C PRO A 142 10.67 7.83 7.58
N SER A 143 10.95 6.64 8.12
CA SER A 143 12.26 6.30 8.66
C SER A 143 13.37 6.20 7.60
N GLY A 144 13.01 6.14 6.31
CA GLY A 144 13.95 5.89 5.22
C GLY A 144 14.34 4.42 5.06
N SER A 145 13.81 3.52 5.89
CA SER A 145 14.04 2.09 5.73
C SER A 145 13.31 1.54 4.50
N GLU A 146 13.98 0.72 3.69
CA GLU A 146 13.34 0.01 2.58
C GLU A 146 12.87 -1.37 3.06
N ARG A 147 11.59 -1.69 2.85
CA ARG A 147 11.06 -3.04 3.14
C ARG A 147 10.04 -3.46 2.09
N ILE A 148 10.21 -4.67 1.56
CA ILE A 148 9.34 -5.25 0.53
C ILE A 148 8.67 -6.49 1.11
N VAL A 149 7.35 -6.55 1.03
CA VAL A 149 6.55 -7.61 1.65
C VAL A 149 5.55 -8.15 0.64
N PHE A 150 5.53 -9.46 0.52
CA PHE A 150 4.48 -10.16 -0.19
C PHE A 150 3.27 -10.29 0.74
N ILE A 151 2.12 -9.80 0.29
CA ILE A 151 0.89 -9.84 1.09
C ILE A 151 0.15 -11.13 0.77
N ASP A 152 -0.41 -11.25 -0.44
CA ASP A 152 -0.97 -12.52 -0.88
C ASP A 152 -1.34 -12.53 -2.38
N LYS A 153 -1.82 -13.70 -2.85
CA LYS A 153 -2.52 -13.88 -4.12
C LYS A 153 -4.03 -13.67 -3.92
N VAL A 154 -4.60 -12.67 -4.59
CA VAL A 154 -6.06 -12.51 -4.67
C VAL A 154 -6.66 -13.59 -5.59
N GLU A 155 -7.93 -13.98 -5.38
CA GLU A 155 -8.68 -14.97 -6.16
C GLU A 155 -8.59 -14.79 -7.70
N SER A 156 -8.21 -13.60 -8.18
CA SER A 156 -8.02 -13.24 -9.59
C SER A 156 -6.62 -13.50 -10.17
N CYS A 157 -5.75 -14.30 -9.52
CA CYS A 157 -4.35 -14.50 -9.92
C CYS A 157 -3.52 -13.21 -9.98
N THR A 158 -3.85 -12.27 -9.11
CA THR A 158 -3.12 -11.02 -8.91
C THR A 158 -2.26 -11.14 -7.65
N TYR A 159 -0.96 -10.92 -7.79
CA TYR A 159 -0.01 -10.89 -6.68
C TYR A 159 0.11 -9.47 -6.13
N ILE A 160 0.01 -9.30 -4.81
CA ILE A 160 0.15 -7.99 -4.17
C ILE A 160 1.48 -7.92 -3.41
N ILE A 161 2.28 -6.93 -3.75
CA ILE A 161 3.56 -6.63 -3.10
C ILE A 161 3.47 -5.23 -2.49
N ASN A 162 3.66 -5.11 -1.18
CA ASN A 162 3.81 -3.82 -0.53
C ASN A 162 5.29 -3.44 -0.49
N TRP A 163 5.64 -2.26 -0.98
CA TRP A 163 6.98 -1.69 -0.91
C TRP A 163 6.94 -0.42 -0.05
N TYR A 164 7.54 -0.51 1.13
CA TYR A 164 7.69 0.58 2.08
C TYR A 164 8.96 1.37 1.74
N THR A 165 8.79 2.66 1.46
CA THR A 165 9.86 3.59 1.01
C THR A 165 9.52 5.03 1.42
N ASP A 166 10.54 5.84 1.67
CA ASP A 166 10.41 7.28 1.94
C ASP A 166 10.05 8.10 0.70
N LEU A 167 10.31 7.58 -0.50
CA LEU A 167 10.06 8.28 -1.77
C LEU A 167 8.58 8.66 -1.98
N THR A 168 7.66 7.97 -1.31
CA THR A 168 6.21 8.24 -1.39
C THR A 168 5.69 9.08 -0.23
N CYS A 169 6.53 9.48 0.70
CA CYS A 169 6.12 10.28 1.87
C CYS A 169 5.79 11.73 1.54
N ASN A 170 6.10 12.22 0.33
CA ASN A 170 5.55 13.45 -0.25
C ASN A 170 5.55 14.70 0.62
N GLY A 171 6.51 14.82 1.55
CA GLY A 171 6.52 15.89 2.56
C GLY A 171 5.34 15.87 3.55
N LEU A 172 4.50 14.82 3.52
CA LEU A 172 3.52 14.51 4.54
C LEU A 172 4.29 14.08 5.80
N GLN A 173 4.83 15.06 6.52
CA GLN A 173 4.91 14.91 7.96
C GLN A 173 3.47 14.80 8.43
N VAL A 174 3.03 13.59 8.74
CA VAL A 174 1.81 13.41 9.52
C VAL A 174 2.09 14.11 10.83
N GLU A 175 1.53 15.30 11.03
CA GLU A 175 1.61 15.99 12.31
C GLU A 175 0.95 15.09 13.36
N CYS A 176 1.80 14.42 14.13
CA CYS A 176 1.37 13.49 15.16
C CYS A 176 1.14 14.25 16.46
N SER A 177 0.28 15.26 16.41
CA SER A 177 -0.08 16.09 17.55
C SER A 177 -1.53 16.53 17.42
N THR A 178 -2.21 16.77 18.55
CA THR A 178 -3.55 17.35 18.50
C THR A 178 -3.45 18.77 17.93
N PRO A 179 -4.40 19.19 17.08
CA PRO A 179 -4.34 20.52 16.50
C PRO A 179 -4.50 21.58 17.60
N ALA A 180 -3.70 22.66 17.53
CA ALA A 180 -3.66 23.71 18.55
C ALA A 180 -4.98 24.49 18.76
N TRP A 181 -6.01 24.25 17.94
CA TRP A 181 -7.34 24.83 18.10
C TRP A 181 -8.31 23.90 18.86
N SER A 182 -8.02 22.61 18.98
CA SER A 182 -8.82 21.68 19.78
C SER A 182 -8.40 21.69 21.25
N ASP A 183 -7.12 21.92 21.53
CA ASP A 183 -6.57 22.04 22.88
C ASP A 183 -5.65 23.27 23.00
N PRO A 184 -5.71 24.01 24.11
CA PRO A 184 -4.78 25.12 24.39
C PRO A 184 -3.32 24.63 24.54
N GLU A 185 -3.12 23.35 24.83
CA GLU A 185 -1.82 22.68 24.81
C GLU A 185 -1.89 21.49 23.84
N PRO A 186 -1.29 21.59 22.62
CA PRO A 186 -1.30 20.48 21.67
C PRO A 186 -0.55 19.28 22.25
N VAL A 187 -1.22 18.13 22.29
CA VAL A 187 -0.67 16.89 22.82
C VAL A 187 0.17 16.24 21.75
N ASN A 188 1.46 16.05 22.04
CA ASN A 188 2.37 15.36 21.13
C ASN A 188 2.17 13.83 21.22
N LEU A 189 1.63 13.23 20.17
CA LEU A 189 1.38 11.79 20.03
C LEU A 189 2.56 11.03 19.41
N THR A 190 3.61 11.72 18.96
CA THR A 190 4.84 11.12 18.43
C THR A 190 5.40 9.97 19.29
N PRO A 191 5.38 10.03 20.65
CA PRO A 191 5.84 8.92 21.48
C PRO A 191 5.05 7.61 21.33
N LEU A 192 3.85 7.65 20.74
CA LEU A 192 3.01 6.50 20.43
C LEU A 192 3.32 5.89 19.06
N ILE A 193 4.18 6.51 18.24
CA ILE A 193 4.64 5.89 17.00
C ILE A 193 5.49 4.68 17.37
N ARG A 194 5.12 3.50 16.83
CA ARG A 194 5.92 2.27 16.98
C ARG A 194 6.52 1.88 15.64
N LEU A 195 7.84 1.69 15.62
CA LEU A 195 8.60 1.29 14.41
C LEU A 195 9.05 -0.17 14.46
N ASP A 196 8.88 -0.83 15.61
CA ASP A 196 9.36 -2.19 15.90
C ASP A 196 8.22 -3.22 16.07
N HIS A 197 7.04 -2.79 16.51
CA HIS A 197 5.83 -3.63 16.61
C HIS A 197 4.54 -2.83 16.37
N ASN A 198 3.43 -3.51 16.10
CA ASN A 198 2.10 -2.89 16.13
C ASN A 198 1.48 -3.04 17.52
N TYR A 199 0.66 -2.08 17.94
CA TYR A 199 -0.25 -2.28 19.06
C TYR A 199 -1.23 -3.40 18.71
N LYS A 200 -1.42 -4.33 19.64
CA LYS A 200 -2.35 -5.45 19.50
C LYS A 200 -3.44 -5.32 20.56
N VAL A 201 -4.66 -5.09 20.14
CA VAL A 201 -5.83 -4.96 21.02
C VAL A 201 -6.73 -6.17 20.80
N GLN A 202 -6.90 -6.99 21.82
CA GLN A 202 -7.79 -8.13 21.77
C GLN A 202 -9.21 -7.70 22.19
N ALA A 203 -10.17 -7.97 21.32
CA ALA A 203 -11.59 -7.73 21.54
C ALA A 203 -12.33 -9.06 21.78
N GLN A 204 -13.65 -8.98 21.97
CA GLN A 204 -14.51 -10.17 22.12
C GLN A 204 -14.58 -10.98 20.81
N ASN A 205 -14.97 -12.26 20.91
CA ASN A 205 -15.16 -13.19 19.79
C ASN A 205 -13.90 -13.37 18.92
N ASP A 206 -12.76 -13.62 19.57
CA ASP A 206 -11.45 -13.85 18.95
C ASP A 206 -11.00 -12.76 17.95
N THR A 207 -11.56 -11.56 18.05
CA THR A 207 -11.24 -10.43 17.18
C THR A 207 -10.04 -9.68 17.73
N VAL A 208 -9.09 -9.33 16.87
CA VAL A 208 -7.88 -8.60 17.24
C VAL A 208 -7.69 -7.42 16.31
N PHE A 209 -7.43 -6.26 16.88
CA PHE A 209 -7.06 -5.06 16.15
C PHE A 209 -5.55 -4.87 16.23
N TYR A 210 -4.93 -4.73 15.07
CA TYR A 210 -3.57 -4.23 14.93
C TYR A 210 -3.65 -2.74 14.63
N ILE A 211 -2.96 -1.92 15.42
CA ILE A 211 -2.99 -0.47 15.34
C ILE A 211 -1.56 0.06 15.37
N ASN A 212 -1.32 1.13 14.63
CA ASN A 212 -0.16 1.99 14.79
C ASN A 212 -0.62 3.45 14.71
N VAL A 213 0.04 4.33 15.47
CA VAL A 213 -0.36 5.73 15.62
C VAL A 213 0.52 6.57 14.70
N CYS A 214 -0.09 7.40 13.85
CA CYS A 214 0.59 8.26 12.87
C CYS A 214 1.61 7.57 11.94
N HIS A 215 1.57 6.24 11.90
CA HIS A 215 2.46 5.41 11.12
C HIS A 215 1.66 4.24 10.54
N PRO A 216 1.96 3.79 9.31
CA PRO A 216 1.35 2.56 8.79
C PRO A 216 1.62 1.36 9.70
N LEU A 217 0.77 0.35 9.60
CA LEU A 217 1.04 -0.92 10.24
C LEU A 217 2.34 -1.52 9.72
N LEU A 218 3.14 -2.00 10.66
CA LEU A 218 4.20 -2.93 10.36
C LEU A 218 3.57 -4.23 9.84
N PRO A 219 4.25 -4.97 8.95
CA PRO A 219 3.70 -6.19 8.40
C PRO A 219 3.45 -7.20 9.50
N VAL A 220 2.27 -7.82 9.44
CA VAL A 220 1.95 -8.97 10.25
C VAL A 220 1.76 -10.13 9.30
N GLN A 221 2.50 -11.22 9.55
CA GLN A 221 2.46 -12.41 8.71
C GLN A 221 1.02 -12.96 8.65
N GLY A 222 0.50 -13.19 7.44
CA GLY A 222 -0.88 -13.68 7.23
C GLY A 222 -1.96 -12.62 7.42
N LEU A 223 -1.60 -11.35 7.66
CA LEU A 223 -2.55 -10.25 7.77
C LEU A 223 -2.55 -9.42 6.47
N ASN A 224 -3.63 -9.53 5.71
CA ASN A 224 -3.74 -8.95 4.36
C ASN A 224 -4.32 -7.53 4.33
N CYS A 225 -3.79 -6.62 5.17
CA CYS A 225 -4.21 -5.21 5.13
C CYS A 225 -3.64 -4.52 3.87
N PRO A 226 -4.40 -3.61 3.23
CA PRO A 226 -3.86 -2.69 2.24
C PRO A 226 -2.66 -1.92 2.81
N GLY A 227 -1.61 -1.76 2.00
CA GLY A 227 -0.46 -0.95 2.35
C GLY A 227 -0.87 0.49 2.71
N GLY A 228 -0.27 1.02 3.79
CA GLY A 228 -0.61 2.35 4.32
C GLY A 228 -1.72 2.36 5.38
N SER A 229 -2.40 1.25 5.61
CA SER A 229 -3.38 1.14 6.72
C SER A 229 -2.67 1.34 8.06
N SER A 230 -3.19 2.21 8.94
CA SER A 230 -2.71 2.38 10.31
C SER A 230 -3.47 1.51 11.31
N ALA A 231 -4.61 0.94 10.92
CA ALA A 231 -5.37 0.01 11.74
C ALA A 231 -6.04 -1.08 10.88
N CYS A 232 -6.10 -2.29 11.43
CA CYS A 232 -6.51 -3.48 10.70
C CYS A 232 -7.07 -4.53 11.66
N VAL A 233 -8.22 -5.12 11.33
CA VAL A 233 -8.87 -6.13 12.17
C VAL A 233 -8.65 -7.54 11.63
N ALA A 234 -8.35 -8.47 12.53
CA ALA A 234 -8.26 -9.89 12.21
C ALA A 234 -9.13 -10.71 13.16
N ARG A 235 -9.47 -11.93 12.74
CA ARG A 235 -9.96 -12.96 13.66
C ARG A 235 -8.85 -13.96 13.91
N LEU A 236 -8.80 -14.49 15.13
CA LEU A 236 -7.92 -15.57 15.52
C LEU A 236 -8.74 -16.85 15.73
N HIS A 237 -8.22 -18.00 15.35
CA HIS A 237 -8.73 -19.30 15.77
C HIS A 237 -7.58 -20.09 16.38
N ASN A 238 -7.72 -20.50 17.65
CA ASN A 238 -6.66 -21.16 18.42
C ASN A 238 -5.30 -20.40 18.40
N GLY A 239 -5.35 -19.07 18.39
CA GLY A 239 -4.16 -18.21 18.37
C GLY A 239 -3.58 -17.91 17.00
N ASN A 240 -4.11 -18.49 15.92
CA ASN A 240 -3.66 -18.26 14.54
C ASN A 240 -4.63 -17.37 13.77
N LEU A 241 -4.12 -16.52 12.87
CA LEU A 241 -4.93 -15.66 12.00
C LEU A 241 -5.79 -16.50 11.06
N ILE A 242 -7.09 -16.17 11.00
CA ILE A 242 -8.04 -16.74 10.05
C ILE A 242 -8.20 -15.74 8.89
N GLU A 243 -8.08 -16.20 7.65
CA GLU A 243 -8.25 -15.40 6.41
C GLU A 243 -9.72 -14.98 6.16
N GLU A 244 -10.38 -14.36 7.13
CA GLU A 244 -11.65 -13.68 6.86
C GLU A 244 -11.41 -12.22 6.51
N LYS A 245 -12.17 -11.71 5.52
CA LYS A 245 -12.11 -10.36 4.97
C LYS A 245 -11.79 -9.33 6.06
N VAL A 246 -10.53 -8.93 6.09
CA VAL A 246 -10.00 -7.98 7.05
C VAL A 246 -10.58 -6.61 6.72
N GLN A 247 -11.40 -6.09 7.62
CA GLN A 247 -11.97 -4.75 7.50
C GLN A 247 -10.92 -3.72 7.94
N CYS A 248 -10.72 -2.70 7.10
CA CYS A 248 -9.67 -1.72 7.30
C CYS A 248 -10.25 -0.45 7.89
N ILE A 249 -9.55 0.15 8.85
CA ILE A 249 -9.92 1.45 9.41
C ILE A 249 -8.99 2.47 8.76
N GLN A 250 -9.53 3.22 7.79
CA GLN A 250 -8.76 4.22 7.04
C GLN A 250 -8.62 5.54 7.80
N ARG A 251 -9.35 5.73 8.92
CA ARG A 251 -9.29 6.92 9.75
C ARG A 251 -9.51 6.55 11.21
N MET A 252 -8.54 6.87 12.05
CA MET A 252 -8.63 6.71 13.50
C MET A 252 -8.77 8.10 14.10
N GLU A 253 -9.89 8.35 14.76
CA GLU A 253 -10.11 9.57 15.54
C GLU A 253 -9.78 9.25 17.00
N ILE A 254 -8.79 9.96 17.56
CA ILE A 254 -8.46 9.90 18.97
C ILE A 254 -9.20 11.08 19.62
N SER A 255 -10.18 10.75 20.46
CA SER A 255 -11.01 11.68 21.23
C SER A 255 -10.53 11.82 22.66
#